data_AF-A0A5B1BEG7-F1
#
_entry.id   AF-A0A5B1BEG7-F1
#
_cell.length_a   1.000
_cell.length_b   1.000
_cell.length_c   1.000
_cell.angle_alpha   90.00
_cell.angle_beta   90.00
_cell.angle_gamma   90.00
#
_symmetry.space_group_name_H-M   'P 1'
#
loop_
_entity.id
_entity.type
_entity.pdbx_description
1 polymer ?
#
loop_
_entity_poly.entity_id
_entity_poly.type
_entity_poly.pdbx_seq_one_letter_code
_entity_poly.pdbx_strand_id
1 'polypeptide(L)'
;MSDMSAIEIRLGGFIDFVCARRTGRIATVADTVSIYAEPYAPERDFYGPMRKALLDGVANRDDVSRINAVCESCSAKKKEHYRALANGWQRWRKGKDIVLNPCGAD
;
A
#
# COMPACT_ATOMS: atom_id res chain seq x y z
N MET A 1 -4.13 25.08 29.14
CA MET A 1 -3.29 24.51 28.07
C MET A 1 -4.18 23.57 27.29
N SER A 2 -4.72 24.03 26.16
CA SER A 2 -5.50 23.15 25.29
C SER A 2 -4.53 22.23 24.56
N ASP A 3 -4.69 20.94 24.78
CA ASP A 3 -3.99 19.89 24.07
C ASP A 3 -4.36 19.99 22.58
N MET A 4 -3.45 20.56 21.78
CA MET A 4 -3.55 20.54 20.33
C MET A 4 -3.10 19.17 19.87
N SER A 5 -4.02 18.20 19.86
CA SER A 5 -3.81 16.94 19.15
C SER A 5 -3.50 17.28 17.69
N ALA A 6 -2.24 17.15 17.30
CA ALA A 6 -1.81 17.42 15.94
C ALA A 6 -2.59 16.50 15.00
N ILE A 7 -3.41 17.08 14.11
CA ILE A 7 -4.12 16.32 13.10
C ILE A 7 -3.08 15.95 12.04
N GLU A 8 -2.59 14.71 12.10
CA GLU A 8 -1.64 14.20 11.12
C GLU A 8 -2.39 13.75 9.86
N ILE A 9 -2.37 14.60 8.82
CA ILE A 9 -2.94 14.28 7.51
C ILE A 9 -1.82 13.79 6.59
N ARG A 10 -1.91 12.55 6.13
CA ARG A 10 -0.97 12.00 5.14
C ARG A 10 -1.09 12.74 3.80
N LEU A 11 0.03 12.82 3.06
CA LEU A 11 0.22 13.66 1.87
C LEU A 11 -0.93 13.57 0.85
N GLY A 12 -1.50 12.39 0.60
CA GLY A 12 -2.64 12.22 -0.31
C GLY A 12 -3.90 12.98 0.16
N GLY A 13 -4.30 12.82 1.43
CA GLY A 13 -5.45 13.55 1.98
C GLY A 13 -5.20 15.05 2.12
N PHE A 14 -3.94 15.46 2.26
CA PHE A 14 -3.56 16.88 2.25
C PHE A 14 -3.78 17.52 0.87
N ILE A 15 -3.40 16.84 -0.21
CA ILE A 15 -3.60 17.35 -1.58
C ILE A 15 -5.09 17.46 -1.91
N ASP A 16 -5.90 16.47 -1.54
CA ASP A 16 -7.35 16.51 -1.76
C ASP A 16 -8.01 17.65 -0.95
N PHE A 17 -7.55 17.88 0.28
CA PHE A 17 -8.01 19.00 1.12
C PHE A 17 -7.67 20.38 0.51
N VAL A 18 -6.44 20.55 -0.01
CA VAL A 18 -6.01 21.81 -0.64
C VAL A 18 -6.83 22.10 -1.89
N CYS A 19 -7.14 21.07 -2.68
CA CYS A 19 -7.92 21.18 -3.92
C CYS A 19 -9.43 21.39 -3.69
N ALA A 20 -9.96 21.08 -2.50
CA ALA A 20 -11.38 21.22 -2.21
C ALA A 20 -11.80 22.70 -1.92
N ARG A 21 -12.97 23.12 -2.42
CA ARG A 21 -13.61 24.42 -2.10
C ARG A 21 -14.36 24.37 -0.76
N ARG A 22 -14.53 25.52 -0.09
CA ARG A 22 -14.94 25.72 1.33
C ARG A 22 -15.79 24.64 2.01
N THR A 23 -16.87 24.15 1.40
CA THR A 23 -17.75 23.12 1.99
C THR A 23 -17.26 21.68 1.80
N GLY A 24 -16.44 21.41 0.79
CA GLY A 24 -15.86 20.09 0.52
C GLY A 24 -14.69 19.76 1.43
N ARG A 25 -14.00 20.75 2.02
CA ARG A 25 -12.83 20.52 2.88
C ARG A 25 -13.12 19.70 4.12
N ILE A 26 -14.26 19.95 4.77
CA ILE A 26 -14.68 19.20 5.97
C ILE A 26 -15.11 17.78 5.57
N ALA A 27 -15.80 17.62 4.45
CA ALA A 27 -16.18 16.31 3.92
C ALA A 27 -14.95 15.48 3.51
N THR A 28 -13.97 16.07 2.82
CA THR A 28 -12.70 15.41 2.48
C THR A 28 -11.93 14.98 3.71
N VAL A 29 -11.88 15.80 4.76
CA VAL A 29 -11.24 15.40 6.03
C VAL A 29 -12.03 14.29 6.71
N ALA A 30 -13.36 14.36 6.75
CA ALA A 30 -14.20 13.30 7.32
C ALA A 30 -14.08 11.97 6.55
N ASP A 31 -14.06 12.01 5.22
CA ASP A 31 -13.87 10.84 4.35
C ASP A 31 -12.46 10.28 4.51
N THR A 32 -11.44 11.13 4.57
CA THR A 32 -10.06 10.75 4.85
C THR A 32 -9.98 10.04 6.20
N VAL A 33 -10.51 10.67 7.26
CA VAL A 33 -10.56 10.07 8.61
C VAL A 33 -11.35 8.76 8.59
N SER A 34 -12.47 8.67 7.86
CA SER A 34 -13.25 7.43 7.74
C SER A 34 -12.48 6.32 7.01
N ILE A 35 -11.80 6.65 5.91
CA ILE A 35 -10.97 5.71 5.12
C ILE A 35 -9.80 5.17 5.95
N TYR A 36 -9.21 6.00 6.81
CA TYR A 36 -8.06 5.62 7.62
C TYR A 36 -8.40 5.12 9.03
N ALA A 37 -9.60 5.42 9.56
CA ALA A 37 -10.11 4.88 10.81
C ALA A 37 -10.81 3.54 10.62
N GLU A 38 -11.25 3.19 9.40
CA GLU A 38 -11.68 1.83 9.09
C GLU A 38 -10.49 0.86 9.29
N PRO A 39 -10.67 -0.22 10.08
CA PRO A 39 -9.65 -1.26 10.19
C PRO A 39 -9.30 -1.76 8.79
N TYR A 40 -8.01 -1.98 8.54
CA TYR A 40 -7.56 -2.57 7.27
C TYR A 40 -8.38 -3.83 6.97
N ALA A 41 -9.17 -3.78 5.90
CA ALA A 41 -10.04 -4.87 5.47
C ALA A 41 -9.33 -5.67 4.36
N PRO A 42 -8.76 -6.86 4.66
CA PRO A 42 -7.97 -7.63 3.71
C PRO A 42 -8.79 -8.05 2.48
N GLU A 43 -10.11 -8.27 2.64
CA GLU A 43 -11.02 -8.57 1.53
C GLU A 43 -11.11 -7.46 0.47
N ARG A 44 -10.83 -6.20 0.84
CA ARG A 44 -10.89 -5.05 -0.07
C ARG A 44 -9.53 -4.66 -0.65
N ASP A 45 -8.42 -5.22 -0.13
CA ASP A 45 -7.09 -4.93 -0.66
C ASP A 45 -6.87 -5.65 -2.00
N PHE A 46 -7.06 -4.91 -3.08
CA PHE A 46 -6.80 -5.38 -4.42
C PHE A 46 -5.36 -5.92 -4.58
N TYR A 47 -4.37 -5.35 -3.89
CA TYR A 47 -2.94 -5.70 -3.96
C TYR A 47 -2.43 -6.50 -2.76
N GLY A 48 -3.30 -6.84 -1.80
CA GLY A 48 -2.93 -7.56 -0.59
C GLY A 48 -2.10 -8.83 -0.84
N PRO A 49 -2.52 -9.71 -1.77
CA PRO A 49 -1.75 -10.90 -2.13
C PRO A 49 -0.34 -10.59 -2.65
N MET A 50 -0.18 -9.54 -3.46
CA MET A 50 1.13 -9.14 -3.99
C MET A 50 2.03 -8.54 -2.92
N ARG A 51 1.45 -7.70 -2.04
CA ARG A 51 2.17 -7.11 -0.91
C ARG A 51 2.72 -8.21 0.01
N LYS A 52 1.90 -9.21 0.32
CA LYS A 52 2.30 -10.36 1.13
C LYS A 52 3.41 -11.17 0.44
N ALA A 53 3.25 -11.48 -0.85
CA ALA A 53 4.27 -12.21 -1.62
C ALA A 53 5.62 -11.48 -1.66
N LEU A 54 5.60 -10.15 -1.76
CA LEU A 54 6.82 -9.33 -1.72
C LEU A 54 7.47 -9.35 -0.33
N LEU A 55 6.73 -9.11 0.74
CA LEU A 55 7.28 -9.07 2.10
C LEU A 55 7.83 -10.44 2.51
N ASP A 56 7.01 -11.49 2.41
CA ASP A 56 7.44 -12.84 2.76
C ASP A 56 8.56 -13.30 1.82
N GLY A 57 8.48 -12.92 0.56
CA GLY A 57 9.43 -13.32 -0.47
C GLY A 57 10.81 -12.70 -0.30
N VAL A 58 10.88 -11.42 0.04
CA VAL A 58 12.15 -10.75 0.30
C VAL A 58 12.80 -11.31 1.57
N ALA A 59 12.01 -11.57 2.62
CA ALA A 59 12.51 -12.21 3.84
C ALA A 59 13.14 -13.58 3.57
N ASN A 60 12.53 -14.38 2.67
CA ASN A 60 12.95 -15.74 2.35
C ASN A 60 13.83 -15.85 1.10
N ARG A 61 14.14 -14.73 0.42
CA ARG A 61 14.89 -14.67 -0.84
C ARG A 61 14.27 -15.45 -2.00
N ASP A 62 12.94 -15.59 -2.01
CA ASP A 62 12.16 -16.28 -3.05
C ASP A 62 11.04 -15.38 -3.64
N ASP A 63 11.18 -14.06 -3.49
CA ASP A 63 10.25 -13.02 -3.93
C ASP A 63 9.76 -13.19 -5.37
N VAL A 64 10.67 -13.40 -6.31
CA VAL A 64 10.31 -13.56 -7.73
C VAL A 64 9.39 -14.76 -7.95
N SER A 65 9.66 -15.88 -7.28
CA SER A 65 8.85 -17.09 -7.39
C SER A 65 7.45 -16.87 -6.83
N ARG A 66 7.36 -16.27 -5.64
CA ARG A 66 6.07 -16.01 -4.96
C ARG A 66 5.21 -15.02 -5.72
N ILE A 67 5.80 -13.95 -6.25
CA ILE A 67 5.11 -12.94 -7.05
C ILE A 67 4.53 -13.59 -8.32
N ASN A 68 5.31 -14.41 -9.02
CA ASN A 68 4.84 -15.13 -10.20
C ASN A 68 3.71 -16.11 -9.87
N ALA A 69 3.79 -16.83 -8.74
CA ALA A 69 2.71 -17.70 -8.28
C ALA A 69 1.40 -16.92 -8.01
N VAL A 70 1.49 -15.72 -7.44
CA VAL A 70 0.34 -14.84 -7.22
C VAL A 70 -0.22 -14.31 -8.56
N CYS A 71 0.63 -13.97 -9.52
CA CYS A 71 0.18 -13.60 -10.87
C CYS A 71 -0.62 -14.70 -11.56
N GLU A 72 -0.20 -15.96 -11.43
CA GLU A 72 -0.85 -17.06 -12.14
C GLU A 72 -2.11 -17.56 -11.44
N SER A 73 -2.20 -17.45 -10.12
CA SER A 73 -3.38 -17.82 -9.33
C SER A 73 -4.44 -16.73 -9.19
N CYS A 74 -4.16 -15.49 -9.62
CA CYS A 74 -5.12 -14.38 -9.49
C CYS A 74 -6.26 -14.42 -10.52
N SER A 75 -7.33 -13.69 -10.24
CA SER A 75 -8.46 -13.55 -11.16
C SER A 75 -8.08 -12.74 -12.41
N ALA A 76 -8.80 -12.97 -13.52
CA ALA A 76 -8.54 -12.30 -14.79
C ALA A 76 -8.48 -10.76 -14.69
N LYS A 77 -9.35 -10.17 -13.85
CA LYS A 77 -9.38 -8.72 -13.59
C LYS A 77 -8.09 -8.19 -12.95
N LYS A 78 -7.37 -9.01 -12.18
CA LYS A 78 -6.12 -8.63 -11.50
C LYS A 78 -4.88 -8.95 -12.33
N LYS A 79 -4.98 -9.87 -13.28
CA LYS A 79 -3.84 -10.49 -13.96
C LYS A 79 -2.94 -9.51 -14.68
N GLU A 80 -3.51 -8.52 -15.38
CA GLU A 80 -2.72 -7.50 -16.08
C GLU A 80 -1.95 -6.60 -15.10
N HIS A 81 -2.63 -6.06 -14.08
CA HIS A 81 -2.02 -5.24 -13.05
C HIS A 81 -0.90 -5.98 -12.31
N TYR A 82 -1.14 -7.23 -11.95
CA TYR A 82 -0.18 -8.05 -11.23
C TYR A 82 1.03 -8.39 -12.10
N ARG A 83 0.84 -8.68 -13.39
CA ARG A 83 1.96 -8.89 -14.33
C ARG A 83 2.79 -7.63 -14.51
N ALA A 84 2.17 -6.45 -14.60
CA ALA A 84 2.90 -5.19 -14.67
C ALA A 84 3.78 -4.99 -13.43
N LEU A 85 3.25 -5.28 -12.24
CA LEU A 85 4.02 -5.24 -10.99
C LEU A 85 5.15 -6.26 -10.95
N ALA A 86 4.90 -7.51 -11.34
CA ALA A 86 5.91 -8.55 -11.37
C ALA A 86 7.09 -8.18 -12.29
N ASN A 87 6.77 -7.71 -13.51
CA ASN A 87 7.77 -7.26 -14.48
C ASN A 87 8.56 -6.04 -13.96
N GLY A 88 7.87 -5.06 -13.37
CA GLY A 88 8.50 -3.88 -12.78
C GLY A 88 9.44 -4.25 -11.64
N TRP A 89 8.98 -5.12 -10.75
CA TRP A 89 9.77 -5.63 -9.63
C TRP A 89 11.02 -6.37 -10.10
N GLN A 90 10.88 -7.34 -11.00
CA GLN A 90 12.01 -8.14 -11.50
C GLN A 90 13.08 -7.24 -12.15
N ARG A 91 12.67 -6.23 -12.91
CA ARG A 91 13.59 -5.26 -13.52
C ARG A 91 14.31 -4.42 -12.47
N TRP A 92 13.59 -3.92 -11.46
CA TRP A 92 14.16 -3.07 -10.42
C TRP A 92 15.05 -3.84 -9.43
N ARG A 93 14.65 -5.06 -9.05
CA ARG A 93 15.36 -5.96 -8.12
C ARG A 93 16.72 -6.41 -8.65
N LYS A 94 16.88 -6.50 -9.97
CA LYS A 94 18.08 -7.07 -10.61
C LYS A 94 19.36 -6.42 -10.07
N GLY A 95 20.25 -7.25 -9.53
CA GLY A 95 21.56 -6.82 -9.01
C GLY A 95 21.54 -6.09 -7.67
N LYS A 96 20.38 -6.02 -7.00
CA LYS A 96 20.30 -5.50 -5.62
C LYS A 96 20.47 -6.67 -4.64
N ASP A 97 20.82 -6.39 -3.39
CA ASP A 97 20.56 -7.28 -2.25
C ASP A 97 19.58 -6.54 -1.34
N ILE A 98 18.41 -7.15 -1.08
CA ILE A 98 17.33 -6.47 -0.37
C ILE A 98 17.17 -7.17 0.97
N VAL A 99 17.31 -6.39 2.04
CA VAL A 99 17.05 -6.82 3.41
C VAL A 99 15.85 -6.03 3.89
N LEU A 100 14.84 -6.72 4.43
CA LEU A 100 13.76 -6.05 5.14
C LEU A 100 14.31 -5.57 6.47
N ASN A 101 14.39 -4.25 6.65
CA ASN A 101 14.61 -3.71 7.97
C ASN A 101 13.34 -3.96 8.80
N PRO A 102 13.44 -4.63 9.95
CA PRO A 102 12.30 -4.69 10.86
C PRO A 102 11.98 -3.26 11.27
N CYS A 103 10.77 -2.82 10.95
CA CYS A 103 10.26 -1.54 11.40
C CYS A 103 9.83 -1.74 12.86
N GLY A 104 10.60 -1.18 13.81
CA GLY A 104 10.22 -1.05 15.22
C GLY A 104 10.27 -2.34 16.04
N ALA A 105 11.39 -2.56 16.73
CA ALA A 105 11.47 -3.45 17.89
C ALA A 105 12.05 -2.59 19.02
N ASP A 106 11.26 -1.60 19.41
CA ASP A 106 11.52 -0.64 20.48
C ASP A 106 10.17 -0.29 21.14
#